data_AF-A0A5C8ZRE7-F1
#
_entry.id   AF-A0A5C8ZRE7-F1
#
_cell.length_a   1.000
_cell.length_b   1.000
_cell.length_c   1.000
_cell.angle_alpha   90.00
_cell.angle_beta   90.00
_cell.angle_gamma   90.00
#
_symmetry.space_group_name_H-M   'P 1'
#
loop_
_entity.id
_entity.type
_entity.pdbx_description
1 polymer ?
#
loop_
_entity_poly.entity_id
_entity_poly.type
_entity_poly.pdbx_seq_one_letter_code
_entity_poly.pdbx_strand_id
1 'polypeptide(L)'
;MTSPGGSLARVHLCALRDIPDGHSRGFDPRGGGRDYLFVVRRGRQIYAWRNACPHPGYEGASMPWRKHEYLDSERTHIVCAGHGALFDVESGECTMGPCRGLGLKALNVRLEGDEQLYWYPDAGVEEQ
;
A
#
# COMPACT_ATOMS: atom_id res chain seq x y z
N MET A 1 21.40 -3.01 -32.17
CA MET A 1 20.01 -2.62 -32.50
C MET A 1 19.18 -2.93 -31.27
N THR A 2 19.03 -1.94 -30.39
CA THR A 2 18.37 -2.07 -29.09
C THR A 2 16.86 -2.14 -29.32
N SER A 3 16.23 -3.26 -28.99
CA SER A 3 14.79 -3.43 -29.09
C SER A 3 14.05 -2.39 -28.24
N PRO A 4 12.92 -1.81 -28.70
CA PRO A 4 12.18 -0.80 -27.96
C PRO A 4 11.42 -1.42 -26.78
N GLY A 5 11.35 -0.66 -25.69
CA GLY A 5 10.83 -1.08 -24.39
C GLY A 5 9.50 -1.84 -24.44
N GLY A 6 9.49 -3.02 -23.83
CA GLY A 6 8.26 -3.68 -23.44
C GLY A 6 7.54 -2.77 -22.44
N SER A 7 6.33 -2.33 -22.79
CA SER A 7 5.43 -1.71 -21.84
C SER A 7 5.27 -2.66 -20.67
N LEU A 8 5.76 -2.29 -19.49
CA LEU A 8 5.43 -2.99 -18.25
C LEU A 8 3.90 -2.99 -18.15
N ALA A 9 3.32 -4.18 -17.95
CA ALA A 9 1.88 -4.28 -17.72
C ALA A 9 1.55 -3.50 -16.44
N ARG A 10 0.66 -2.51 -16.55
CA ARG A 10 0.20 -1.70 -15.41
C ARG A 10 -1.28 -1.93 -15.18
N VAL A 11 -1.70 -1.89 -13.93
CA VAL A 11 -3.10 -2.06 -13.52
C VAL A 11 -3.61 -0.72 -13.00
N HIS A 12 -4.68 -0.20 -13.60
CA HIS A 12 -5.36 1.00 -13.11
C HIS A 12 -6.02 0.70 -11.76
N LEU A 13 -5.86 1.61 -10.79
CA LEU A 13 -6.43 1.49 -9.45
C LEU A 13 -7.62 2.45 -9.26
N CYS A 14 -7.36 3.76 -9.33
CA CYS A 14 -8.36 4.83 -9.20
C CYS A 14 -7.74 6.19 -9.55
N ALA A 15 -8.53 7.26 -9.49
CA ALA A 15 -8.00 8.62 -9.48
C ALA A 15 -7.49 8.99 -8.07
N LEU A 16 -6.52 9.89 -7.96
CA LEU A 16 -5.99 10.36 -6.68
C LEU A 16 -7.08 10.96 -5.79
N ARG A 17 -8.04 11.68 -6.40
CA ARG A 17 -9.20 12.25 -5.70
C ARG A 17 -10.11 11.21 -5.04
N ASP A 18 -10.04 9.95 -5.49
CA ASP A 18 -10.82 8.85 -4.90
C ASP A 18 -10.20 8.35 -3.57
N ILE A 19 -9.02 8.88 -3.22
CA ILE A 19 -8.38 8.75 -1.91
C ILE A 19 -8.32 10.16 -1.31
N PRO A 20 -9.20 10.51 -0.36
CA PRO A 20 -9.14 11.82 0.28
C PRO A 20 -7.80 12.03 0.97
N ASP A 21 -7.36 13.29 1.08
CA ASP A 21 -6.08 13.59 1.70
C ASP A 21 -6.04 13.13 3.16
N GLY A 22 -4.93 12.51 3.57
CA GLY A 22 -4.79 11.89 4.89
C GLY A 22 -5.43 10.51 5.04
N HIS A 23 -6.09 9.96 4.01
CA HIS A 23 -6.76 8.65 4.06
C HIS A 23 -6.02 7.53 3.32
N SER A 24 -6.54 6.32 3.48
CA SER A 24 -6.09 5.12 2.77
C SER A 24 -7.18 4.51 1.89
N ARG A 25 -6.77 3.69 0.92
CA ARG A 25 -7.68 2.88 0.08
C ARG A 25 -7.05 1.53 -0.24
N GLY A 26 -7.75 0.45 0.11
CA GLY A 26 -7.42 -0.92 -0.31
C GLY A 26 -7.96 -1.28 -1.71
N PHE A 27 -7.21 -2.13 -2.42
CA PHE A 27 -7.49 -2.57 -3.78
C PHE A 27 -7.28 -4.07 -3.95
N ASP A 28 -8.14 -4.69 -4.77
CA ASP A 28 -8.02 -6.09 -5.22
C ASP A 28 -7.90 -6.16 -6.75
N PRO A 29 -6.76 -5.71 -7.31
CA PRO A 29 -6.53 -5.75 -8.76
C PRO A 29 -6.49 -7.17 -9.35
N ARG A 30 -6.44 -8.21 -8.50
CA ARG A 30 -6.37 -9.61 -8.93
C ARG A 30 -7.73 -10.32 -8.85
N GLY A 31 -8.77 -9.68 -8.33
CA GLY A 31 -10.11 -10.25 -8.18
C GLY A 31 -10.17 -11.43 -7.21
N GLY A 32 -9.30 -11.47 -6.20
CA GLY A 32 -9.24 -12.53 -5.20
C GLY A 32 -10.30 -12.45 -4.09
N GLY A 33 -11.19 -11.44 -4.13
CA GLY A 33 -12.21 -11.19 -3.12
C GLY A 33 -11.69 -10.48 -1.86
N ARG A 34 -10.41 -10.10 -1.83
CA ARG A 34 -9.76 -9.39 -0.71
C ARG A 34 -8.72 -8.43 -1.24
N ASP A 35 -8.52 -7.32 -0.53
CA ASP A 35 -7.51 -6.35 -0.92
C ASP A 35 -6.12 -7.01 -0.92
N TYR A 36 -5.42 -6.89 -2.05
CA TYR A 36 -4.05 -7.35 -2.23
C TYR A 36 -3.04 -6.28 -1.78
N LEU A 37 -3.38 -5.01 -2.01
CA LEU A 37 -2.58 -3.85 -1.67
C LEU A 37 -3.45 -2.72 -1.15
N PHE A 38 -2.82 -1.74 -0.54
CA PHE A 38 -3.45 -0.48 -0.18
C PHE A 38 -2.51 0.69 -0.43
N VAL A 39 -3.11 1.88 -0.58
CA VAL A 39 -2.40 3.14 -0.75
C VAL A 39 -2.80 4.08 0.37
N VAL A 40 -1.84 4.80 0.93
CA VAL A 40 -2.04 5.94 1.85
C VAL A 40 -1.66 7.22 1.11
N ARG A 41 -2.51 8.25 1.22
CA ARG A 41 -2.24 9.57 0.62
C ARG A 41 -1.78 10.58 1.68
N ARG A 42 -0.76 11.37 1.32
CA ARG A 42 -0.30 12.57 2.03
C ARG A 42 -0.06 13.70 1.04
N GLY A 43 -0.99 14.64 0.94
CA GLY A 43 -0.96 15.71 -0.06
C GLY A 43 -0.98 15.13 -1.48
N ARG A 44 0.15 15.26 -2.19
CA ARG A 44 0.36 14.64 -3.53
C ARG A 44 1.18 13.36 -3.48
N GLN A 45 1.77 13.03 -2.33
CA GLN A 45 2.53 11.81 -2.15
C GLN A 45 1.59 10.63 -1.90
N ILE A 46 1.96 9.48 -2.44
CA ILE A 46 1.30 8.21 -2.21
C ILE A 46 2.31 7.21 -1.66
N TYR A 47 1.86 6.39 -0.73
CA TYR A 47 2.64 5.28 -0.16
C TYR A 47 1.85 4.01 -0.35
N ALA A 48 2.43 3.03 -1.03
CA ALA A 48 1.73 1.83 -1.43
C ALA A 48 2.36 0.57 -0.83
N TRP A 49 1.53 -0.21 -0.16
CA TRP A 49 1.96 -1.35 0.65
C TRP A 49 1.14 -2.59 0.31
N ARG A 50 1.78 -3.76 0.39
CA ARG A 50 1.07 -5.03 0.34
C ARG A 50 0.15 -5.15 1.57
N ASN A 51 -1.09 -5.57 1.37
CA ASN A 51 -2.01 -5.90 2.47
C ASN A 51 -1.66 -7.25 3.09
N ALA A 52 -0.53 -7.29 3.79
CA ALA A 52 0.06 -8.49 4.37
C ALA A 52 0.93 -8.10 5.57
N CYS A 53 0.42 -8.35 6.79
CA CYS A 53 1.19 -8.11 8.01
C CYS A 53 2.43 -9.02 8.04
N PRO A 54 3.64 -8.50 8.37
CA PRO A 54 4.86 -9.30 8.50
C PRO A 54 4.99 -9.99 9.87
N HIS A 55 3.89 -10.12 10.62
CA HIS A 55 3.89 -10.70 11.96
C HIS A 55 4.31 -12.17 11.97
N PRO A 56 5.38 -12.54 12.71
CA PRO A 56 5.83 -13.92 12.78
C PRO A 56 4.73 -14.87 13.27
N GLY A 57 4.49 -15.95 12.54
CA GLY A 57 3.43 -16.93 12.81
C GLY A 57 2.03 -16.55 12.30
N TYR A 58 1.84 -15.33 11.80
CA TYR A 58 0.59 -14.86 11.17
C TYR A 58 0.87 -14.07 9.88
N GLU A 59 1.95 -14.43 9.18
CA GLU A 59 2.43 -13.73 8.01
C GLU A 59 1.36 -13.71 6.92
N GLY A 60 1.10 -12.53 6.35
CA GLY A 60 0.11 -12.38 5.28
C GLY A 60 -1.33 -12.19 5.76
N ALA A 61 -1.53 -12.03 7.08
CA ALA A 61 -2.80 -11.57 7.62
C ALA A 61 -3.21 -10.22 6.99
N SER A 62 -4.50 -10.10 6.66
CA SER A 62 -5.09 -8.85 6.19
C SER A 62 -5.07 -7.82 7.31
N MET A 63 -4.71 -6.58 6.99
CA MET A 63 -4.44 -5.53 7.97
C MET A 63 -5.64 -4.68 8.41
N PRO A 64 -6.59 -4.29 7.53
CA PRO A 64 -7.60 -3.29 7.90
C PRO A 64 -8.73 -3.93 8.71
N TRP A 65 -9.34 -3.18 9.62
CA TRP A 65 -10.53 -3.62 10.37
C TRP A 65 -11.83 -3.48 9.56
N ARG A 66 -11.83 -2.60 8.55
CA ARG A 66 -12.92 -2.37 7.61
C ARG A 66 -12.35 -1.94 6.27
N LYS A 67 -13.10 -2.13 5.18
CA LYS A 67 -12.71 -1.72 3.83
C LYS A 67 -12.16 -0.28 3.84
N HIS A 68 -10.95 -0.13 3.28
CA HIS A 68 -10.19 1.13 3.18
C HIS A 68 -9.66 1.74 4.49
N GLU A 69 -9.92 1.16 5.66
CA GLU A 69 -9.48 1.68 6.96
C GLU A 69 -8.16 1.02 7.40
N TYR A 70 -7.03 1.55 6.89
CA TYR A 70 -5.68 1.06 7.20
C TYR A 70 -4.92 1.94 8.18
N LEU A 71 -5.48 3.09 8.57
CA LEU A 71 -4.82 4.04 9.45
C LEU A 71 -5.39 3.96 10.86
N ASP A 72 -4.61 4.43 11.83
CA ASP A 72 -5.10 4.69 13.18
C ASP A 72 -6.12 5.84 13.19
N SER A 73 -6.77 6.04 14.34
CA SER A 73 -7.78 7.08 14.51
C SER A 73 -7.25 8.49 14.25
N GLU A 74 -5.98 8.73 14.59
CA GLU A 74 -5.30 10.02 14.37
C GLU A 74 -4.72 10.15 12.97
N ARG A 75 -4.72 9.05 12.20
CA ARG A 75 -4.18 8.95 10.84
C ARG A 75 -2.72 9.31 10.75
N THR A 76 -1.95 8.99 11.77
CA THR A 76 -0.50 9.20 11.81
C THR A 76 0.26 7.92 11.43
N HIS A 77 -0.33 6.75 11.66
CA HIS A 77 0.29 5.45 11.42
C HIS A 77 -0.62 4.52 10.61
N ILE A 78 -0.02 3.54 9.94
CA ILE A 78 -0.74 2.39 9.42
C ILE A 78 -0.95 1.39 10.56
N VAL A 79 -2.12 0.75 10.62
CA VAL A 79 -2.49 -0.20 11.67
C VAL A 79 -2.75 -1.58 11.11
N CYS A 80 -2.18 -2.61 11.74
CA CYS A 80 -2.68 -3.97 11.62
C CYS A 80 -3.74 -4.21 12.70
N ALA A 81 -5.01 -4.24 12.30
CA ALA A 81 -6.16 -4.38 13.20
C ALA A 81 -6.22 -5.70 13.98
N GLY A 82 -5.46 -6.73 13.55
CA GLY A 82 -5.43 -8.02 14.24
C GLY A 82 -4.93 -7.89 15.69
N HIS A 83 -3.81 -7.19 15.90
CA HIS A 83 -3.18 -7.05 17.22
C HIS A 83 -2.67 -5.63 17.52
N GLY A 84 -3.09 -4.64 16.73
CA GLY A 84 -2.78 -3.22 16.96
C GLY A 84 -1.34 -2.80 16.64
N ALA A 85 -0.63 -3.54 15.79
CA ALA A 85 0.71 -3.12 15.37
C ALA A 85 0.65 -1.83 14.55
N LEU A 86 1.58 -0.90 14.82
CA LEU A 86 1.67 0.39 14.15
C LEU A 86 2.89 0.43 13.24
N PHE A 87 2.69 0.95 12.04
CA PHE A 87 3.74 1.13 11.05
C PHE A 87 3.83 2.59 10.65
N ASP A 88 5.05 3.08 10.50
CA ASP A 88 5.30 4.37 9.87
C ASP A 88 4.76 4.37 8.43
N VAL A 89 4.14 5.47 8.02
CA VAL A 89 3.45 5.56 6.74
C VAL A 89 4.42 5.59 5.57
N GLU A 90 5.57 6.22 5.76
CA GLU A 90 6.52 6.54 4.69
C GLU A 90 7.48 5.38 4.44
N SER A 91 8.08 4.87 5.51
CA SER A 91 9.03 3.76 5.48
C SER A 91 8.36 2.39 5.53
N GLY A 92 7.14 2.30 6.05
CA GLY A 92 6.47 1.03 6.32
C GLY A 92 7.08 0.25 7.50
N GLU A 93 8.02 0.82 8.25
CA GLU A 93 8.62 0.17 9.42
C GLU A 93 7.61 0.02 10.55
N CYS A 94 7.53 -1.17 11.15
CA CYS A 94 6.75 -1.42 12.35
C CYS A 94 7.41 -0.77 13.57
N THR A 95 6.80 0.28 14.09
CA THR A 95 7.27 1.02 15.26
C THR A 95 6.66 0.48 16.55
N MET A 96 5.55 -0.26 16.50
CA MET A 96 4.90 -0.81 17.68
C MET A 96 4.24 -2.17 17.39
N GLY A 97 4.33 -3.09 18.35
CA GLY A 97 3.63 -4.37 18.33
C GLY A 97 4.55 -5.57 18.12
N PRO A 98 3.99 -6.78 17.95
CA PRO A 98 4.76 -8.02 17.93
C PRO A 98 5.74 -8.16 16.76
N CYS A 99 5.56 -7.38 15.69
CA CYS A 99 6.43 -7.35 14.51
C CYS A 99 7.37 -6.14 14.48
N ARG A 100 7.61 -5.48 15.63
CA ARG A 100 8.47 -4.29 15.70
C ARG A 100 9.85 -4.56 15.08
N GLY A 101 10.30 -3.63 14.24
CA GLY A 101 11.55 -3.73 13.47
C GLY A 101 11.43 -4.46 12.13
N LEU A 102 10.27 -5.05 11.81
CA LEU A 102 9.96 -5.55 10.46
C LEU A 102 9.22 -4.49 9.66
N GLY A 103 9.32 -4.55 8.33
CA GLY A 103 8.69 -3.60 7.42
C GLY A 103 7.54 -4.19 6.60
N LEU A 104 6.58 -3.35 6.23
CA LEU A 104 5.62 -3.65 5.18
C LEU A 104 6.35 -3.78 3.83
N LYS A 105 5.84 -4.67 2.98
CA LYS A 105 6.38 -4.78 1.61
C LYS A 105 5.83 -3.64 0.76
N ALA A 106 6.70 -2.71 0.36
CA ALA A 106 6.37 -1.66 -0.59
C ALA A 106 5.98 -2.25 -1.96
N LEU A 107 5.10 -1.56 -2.67
CA LEU A 107 4.67 -1.90 -4.02
C LEU A 107 4.81 -0.69 -4.95
N ASN A 108 5.20 -0.93 -6.20
CA ASN A 108 5.37 0.14 -7.19
C ASN A 108 4.01 0.64 -7.69
N VAL A 109 3.46 1.66 -7.03
CA VAL A 109 2.28 2.38 -7.47
C VAL A 109 2.69 3.81 -7.79
N ARG A 110 2.31 4.30 -8.98
CA ARG A 110 2.67 5.62 -9.45
C ARG A 110 1.45 6.46 -9.76
N LEU A 111 1.59 7.77 -9.53
CA LEU A 111 0.65 8.78 -9.97
C LEU A 111 1.05 9.26 -11.37
N GLU A 112 0.16 9.15 -12.35
CA GLU A 112 0.46 9.45 -13.75
C GLU A 112 -0.67 10.25 -14.42
N GLY A 113 -0.30 11.04 -15.44
CA GLY A 113 -1.23 11.82 -16.25
C GLY A 113 -2.16 12.69 -15.40
N ASP A 114 -3.47 12.55 -15.64
CA ASP A 114 -4.56 13.24 -14.95
C ASP A 114 -4.81 12.70 -13.52
N GLU A 115 -3.74 12.62 -12.74
CA GLU A 115 -3.73 12.16 -11.36
C GLU A 115 -4.33 10.76 -11.19
N GLN A 116 -3.96 9.83 -12.07
CA GLN A 116 -4.42 8.44 -12.03
C GLN A 116 -3.36 7.54 -11.38
N LEU A 117 -3.81 6.65 -10.49
CA LEU A 117 -2.94 5.68 -9.83
C LEU A 117 -2.87 4.39 -10.64
N TYR A 118 -1.65 3.94 -10.91
CA TYR A 118 -1.36 2.67 -11.56
C TYR A 118 -0.40 1.83 -10.74
N TRP A 119 -0.72 0.55 -10.58
CA TRP A 119 0.19 -0.44 -10.00
C TRP A 119 1.00 -1.15 -11.08
N TYR A 120 2.31 -1.27 -10.87
CA TYR A 120 3.26 -1.97 -11.71
C TYR A 120 3.72 -3.28 -11.04
N PRO A 121 3.03 -4.41 -11.26
CA PRO A 121 3.33 -5.68 -10.59
C PRO A 121 4.72 -6.25 -10.90
N ASP A 122 5.24 -5.97 -12.11
CA ASP A 122 6.52 -6.52 -12.60
C ASP A 122 7.69 -5.54 -12.48
N ALA A 123 7.43 -4.32 -12.00
CA ALA A 123 8.48 -3.34 -11.73
C ALA A 123 9.03 -3.52 -10.31
N GLY A 124 10.34 -3.35 -10.14
CA GLY A 124 10.93 -3.15 -8.82
C GLY A 124 10.32 -1.91 -8.14
N VAL A 125 10.34 -1.87 -6.81
CA VAL A 125 10.04 -0.63 -6.09
C VAL A 125 11.18 0.36 -6.30
N GLU A 126 10.85 1.55 -6.77
CA GLU A 126 11.77 2.68 -6.77
C GLU A 126 11.76 3.32 -5.38
N GLU A 127 12.90 3.87 -4.95
CA GLU A 127 12.99 4.63 -3.71
C GLU A 127 12.05 5.85 -3.82
N GLN A 128 11.17 6.02 -2.82
CA GLN A 128 10.12 7.04 -2.76
C GLN A 128 10.68 8.39 -2.32
#